data_AF-A0A356VYM8-F1
#
_entry.id   AF-A0A356VYM8-F1
#
_cell.length_a   1.000
_cell.length_b   1.000
_cell.length_c   1.000
_cell.angle_alpha   90.00
_cell.angle_beta   90.00
_cell.angle_gamma   90.00
#
_symmetry.space_group_name_H-M   'P 1'
#
loop_
_entity.id
_entity.type
_entity.pdbx_description
1 polymer ?
#
loop_
_entity_poly.entity_id
_entity_poly.type
_entity_poly.pdbx_seq_one_letter_code
_entity_poly.pdbx_strand_id
1 'polypeptide(L)'
;KEEEQNDPAFAKQLASLAEIYVNDAFGTAHRAHASTAGVAKYLPAVCGFLIQKEISVMGRALTNPKRPFVAILGGAKVSDKIGVITNLLNKVDTLIVGGGMAYTFIKA
;
A
#
# COMPACT_ATOMS: atom_id res chain seq x y z
N LYS A 1 -21.06 -6.21 3.96
CA LYS A 1 -21.30 -4.96 4.74
C LYS A 1 -20.47 -4.96 6.01
N GLU A 2 -20.54 -6.01 6.83
CA GLU A 2 -19.71 -6.17 8.04
C GLU A 2 -18.19 -6.19 7.78
N GLU A 3 -17.73 -6.87 6.71
CA GLU A 3 -16.31 -6.94 6.35
C GLU A 3 -15.71 -5.55 6.02
N GLU A 4 -16.26 -4.86 5.01
CA GLU A 4 -15.75 -3.56 4.55
C GLU A 4 -15.92 -2.44 5.57
N GLN A 5 -16.89 -2.58 6.49
CA GLN A 5 -17.12 -1.63 7.59
C GLN A 5 -16.23 -1.91 8.81
N ASN A 6 -15.42 -2.97 8.78
CA ASN A 6 -14.57 -3.37 9.90
C ASN A 6 -15.37 -3.61 11.18
N ASP A 7 -16.50 -4.32 11.05
CA ASP A 7 -17.40 -4.55 12.16
C ASP A 7 -16.68 -5.29 13.31
N PRO A 8 -16.66 -4.75 14.55
CA PRO A 8 -15.96 -5.38 15.67
C PRO A 8 -16.52 -6.73 16.10
N ALA A 9 -17.83 -6.97 15.95
CA ALA A 9 -18.43 -8.26 16.29
C ALA A 9 -18.00 -9.33 15.28
N PHE A 10 -17.99 -8.98 13.99
CA PHE A 10 -17.49 -9.87 12.95
C PHE A 10 -15.98 -10.14 13.09
N ALA A 11 -15.17 -9.11 13.37
CA ALA A 11 -13.74 -9.28 13.63
C ALA A 11 -13.44 -10.19 14.83
N LYS A 12 -14.26 -10.14 15.89
CA LYS A 12 -14.17 -11.08 17.03
C LYS A 12 -14.56 -12.50 16.66
N GLN A 13 -15.58 -12.68 15.81
CA GLN A 13 -15.94 -14.00 15.29
C GLN A 13 -14.79 -14.61 14.50
N LEU A 14 -14.15 -13.83 13.61
CA LEU A 14 -12.95 -14.27 12.88
C LEU A 14 -11.81 -14.62 13.84
N ALA A 15 -11.57 -13.79 14.84
CA ALA A 15 -10.52 -14.02 15.85
C ALA A 15 -10.76 -15.29 16.67
N SER A 16 -12.01 -15.68 16.92
CA SER A 16 -12.30 -16.92 17.67
C SER A 16 -11.92 -18.21 16.95
N LEU A 17 -11.57 -18.14 15.66
CA LEU A 17 -11.19 -19.31 14.85
C LEU A 17 -9.70 -19.65 14.94
N ALA A 18 -8.88 -18.80 15.57
CA ALA A 18 -7.43 -18.95 15.56
C ALA A 18 -6.78 -18.36 16.82
N GLU A 19 -5.51 -18.70 17.04
CA GLU A 19 -4.69 -18.13 18.12
C GLU A 19 -3.72 -17.06 17.60
N ILE A 20 -3.42 -17.08 16.29
CA ILE A 20 -2.49 -16.17 15.61
C ILE A 20 -3.12 -15.75 14.29
N TYR A 21 -2.97 -14.47 13.96
CA TYR A 21 -3.35 -13.92 12.67
C TYR A 21 -2.10 -13.68 11.79
N VAL A 22 -2.12 -14.23 10.58
CA VAL A 22 -1.08 -14.00 9.57
C VAL A 22 -1.70 -13.25 8.40
N ASN A 23 -1.27 -12.00 8.17
CA ASN A 23 -1.68 -11.27 6.98
C ASN A 23 -0.67 -11.48 5.85
N ASP A 24 -1.08 -12.14 4.78
CA ASP A 24 -0.27 -12.34 3.57
C ASP A 24 -0.86 -11.67 2.33
N ALA A 25 -1.86 -10.80 2.50
CA ALA A 25 -2.59 -10.14 1.42
C ALA A 25 -2.23 -8.64 1.29
N PHE A 26 -1.04 -8.33 0.76
CA PHE A 26 -0.58 -6.92 0.63
C PHE A 26 -1.57 -6.04 -0.15
N GLY A 27 -2.15 -6.58 -1.22
CA GLY A 27 -3.08 -5.85 -2.09
C GLY A 27 -4.34 -5.35 -1.38
N THR A 28 -4.74 -5.95 -0.25
CA THR A 28 -5.90 -5.53 0.55
C THR A 28 -5.51 -4.80 1.84
N ALA A 29 -4.22 -4.80 2.21
CA ALA A 29 -3.72 -4.21 3.45
C ALA A 29 -3.93 -2.69 3.55
N HIS A 30 -4.14 -2.00 2.43
CA HIS A 30 -4.47 -0.56 2.40
C HIS A 30 -5.91 -0.26 2.84
N ARG A 31 -6.75 -1.28 3.04
CA ARG A 31 -8.14 -1.13 3.49
C ARG A 31 -8.27 -1.64 4.91
N ALA A 32 -8.88 -0.85 5.78
CA ALA A 32 -9.17 -1.24 7.15
C ALA A 32 -10.48 -2.04 7.19
N HIS A 33 -10.45 -3.32 6.82
CA HIS A 33 -11.59 -4.24 6.89
C HIS A 33 -11.45 -5.19 8.08
N ALA A 34 -12.51 -5.94 8.39
CA ALA A 34 -12.51 -6.86 9.53
C ALA A 34 -11.45 -7.96 9.37
N SER A 35 -11.32 -8.58 8.19
CA SER A 35 -10.32 -9.64 7.93
C SER A 35 -8.89 -9.14 7.73
N THR A 36 -8.69 -7.85 7.44
CA THR A 36 -7.37 -7.27 7.13
C THR A 36 -6.74 -6.50 8.30
N ALA A 37 -7.56 -5.82 9.09
CA ALA A 37 -7.12 -4.94 10.17
C ALA A 37 -7.89 -5.16 11.49
N GLY A 38 -9.18 -5.51 11.43
CA GLY A 38 -10.01 -5.72 12.61
C GLY A 38 -9.54 -6.90 13.47
N VAL A 39 -9.36 -8.06 12.84
CA VAL A 39 -8.94 -9.31 13.50
C VAL A 39 -7.60 -9.18 14.22
N ALA A 40 -6.68 -8.36 13.68
CA ALA A 40 -5.36 -8.10 14.25
C ALA A 40 -5.41 -7.35 15.61
N LYS A 41 -6.57 -6.80 16.00
CA LYS A 41 -6.76 -6.19 17.33
C LYS A 41 -6.97 -7.23 18.43
N TYR A 42 -7.36 -8.45 18.06
CA TYR A 42 -7.77 -9.50 18.99
C TYR A 42 -6.78 -10.67 19.05
N LEU A 43 -5.96 -10.84 18.01
CA LEU A 43 -4.95 -11.88 17.94
C LEU A 43 -3.55 -11.26 17.77
N PRO A 44 -2.49 -11.92 18.28
CA PRO A 44 -1.13 -11.67 17.82
C PRO A 44 -1.07 -11.71 16.30
N ALA A 45 -0.61 -10.61 15.70
CA ALA A 45 -0.64 -10.40 14.27
C ALA A 45 0.77 -10.35 13.69
N VAL A 46 1.02 -11.13 12.64
CA VAL A 46 2.30 -11.16 11.92
C VAL A 46 2.06 -11.01 10.41
N CYS A 47 3.10 -10.58 9.69
CA CYS A 47 3.08 -10.60 8.23
C CYS A 47 3.49 -11.99 7.72
N GLY A 48 2.83 -12.44 6.65
CA GLY A 48 3.29 -13.58 5.85
C GLY A 48 4.42 -13.17 4.90
N PHE A 49 4.90 -14.12 4.10
CA PHE A 49 6.06 -13.94 3.23
C PHE A 49 5.82 -12.95 2.07
N LEU A 50 4.62 -12.88 1.52
CA LEU A 50 4.27 -11.92 0.46
C LEU A 50 4.29 -10.50 1.01
N ILE A 51 3.63 -10.25 2.13
CA ILE A 51 3.67 -8.93 2.77
C ILE A 51 5.10 -8.59 3.21
N GLN A 52 5.83 -9.53 3.82
CA GLN A 52 7.21 -9.31 4.21
C GLN A 52 8.09 -8.90 3.03
N LYS A 53 7.93 -9.57 1.87
CA LYS A 53 8.66 -9.25 0.65
C LYS A 53 8.32 -7.85 0.15
N GLU A 54 7.04 -7.50 0.07
CA GLU A 54 6.58 -6.18 -0.38
C GLU A 54 7.11 -5.06 0.53
N ILE A 55 6.96 -5.21 1.85
CA ILE A 55 7.48 -4.24 2.84
C ILE A 55 9.01 -4.12 2.71
N SER A 56 9.71 -5.24 2.55
CA SER A 56 11.17 -5.24 2.43
C SER A 56 11.65 -4.52 1.16
N VAL A 57 10.94 -4.66 0.05
CA VAL A 57 11.30 -4.01 -1.23
C VAL A 57 10.90 -2.54 -1.21
N MET A 58 9.64 -2.25 -0.92
CA MET A 58 9.11 -0.88 -0.92
C MET A 58 9.74 -0.04 0.20
N GLY A 59 9.89 -0.62 1.40
CA GLY A 59 10.51 0.04 2.53
C GLY A 59 11.94 0.47 2.22
N ARG A 60 12.76 -0.44 1.65
CA ARG A 60 14.13 -0.10 1.22
C ARG A 60 14.15 1.01 0.16
N ALA A 61 13.26 0.95 -0.82
CA ALA A 61 13.19 1.98 -1.86
C ALA A 61 12.75 3.36 -1.32
N LEU A 62 11.98 3.41 -0.23
CA LEU A 62 11.43 4.67 0.29
C LEU A 62 12.22 5.29 1.44
N THR A 63 13.06 4.53 2.16
CA THR A 63 13.83 5.01 3.31
C THR A 63 15.30 5.24 3.01
N ASN A 64 15.94 4.32 2.29
CA ASN A 64 17.35 4.42 1.90
C ASN A 64 17.57 3.80 0.50
N PRO A 65 17.02 4.42 -0.55
CA PRO A 65 17.17 3.90 -1.90
C PRO A 65 18.64 3.94 -2.34
N LYS A 66 19.07 2.91 -3.09
CA LYS A 66 20.31 3.01 -3.86
C LYS A 66 20.14 4.12 -4.90
N ARG A 67 21.12 5.01 -4.98
CA ARG A 67 21.11 6.12 -5.94
C ARG A 67 21.98 5.78 -7.17
N PRO A 68 21.59 6.24 -8.38
CA PRO A 68 20.43 7.08 -8.66
C PRO A 68 19.09 6.34 -8.52
N PHE A 69 18.14 6.95 -7.82
CA PHE A 69 16.78 6.46 -7.62
C PHE A 69 15.83 7.10 -8.62
N VAL A 70 15.38 6.31 -9.59
CA VAL A 70 14.50 6.77 -10.67
C VAL A 70 13.09 6.22 -10.44
N ALA A 71 12.09 7.09 -10.46
CA ALA A 71 10.68 6.68 -10.50
C ALA A 71 10.09 6.92 -11.89
N ILE A 72 9.36 5.93 -12.39
CA ILE A 72 8.64 6.00 -13.67
C ILE A 72 7.14 5.96 -13.35
N LEU A 73 6.42 7.02 -13.68
CA LEU A 73 4.97 7.14 -13.44
C LEU A 73 4.23 7.28 -14.77
N GLY A 74 3.22 6.44 -14.94
CA GLY A 74 2.30 6.50 -16.07
C GLY A 74 0.83 6.50 -15.62
N GLY A 75 -0.06 6.65 -16.59
CA GLY A 75 -1.51 6.65 -16.37
C GLY A 75 -2.24 7.59 -17.30
N ALA A 76 -3.58 7.58 -17.23
CA ALA A 76 -4.43 8.42 -18.06
C ALA A 76 -4.64 9.82 -17.48
N LYS A 77 -4.72 9.96 -16.15
CA LYS A 77 -5.06 11.21 -15.46
C LYS A 77 -4.04 11.54 -14.37
N VAL A 78 -3.57 12.79 -14.37
CA VAL A 78 -2.64 13.29 -13.33
C VAL A 78 -3.30 13.25 -11.95
N SER A 79 -4.59 13.61 -11.85
CA SER A 79 -5.36 13.69 -10.59
C SER A 79 -5.21 12.45 -9.71
N ASP A 80 -5.20 11.26 -10.32
CA ASP A 80 -5.18 9.97 -9.63
C ASP A 80 -3.78 9.61 -9.10
N LYS A 81 -2.78 10.45 -9.40
CA LYS A 81 -1.36 10.21 -9.14
C LYS A 81 -0.67 11.39 -8.45
N ILE A 82 -1.33 12.53 -8.25
CA ILE A 82 -0.77 13.72 -7.59
C ILE A 82 -0.15 13.36 -6.23
N GLY A 83 -0.87 12.63 -5.38
CA GLY A 83 -0.35 12.26 -4.05
C GLY A 83 0.92 11.42 -4.10
N VAL A 84 1.00 10.49 -5.06
CA VAL A 84 2.19 9.65 -5.27
C VAL A 84 3.36 10.48 -5.80
N ILE A 85 3.12 11.37 -6.77
CA ILE A 85 4.13 12.29 -7.30
C ILE A 85 4.71 13.15 -6.17
N THR A 86 3.86 13.83 -5.39
CA THR A 86 4.30 14.71 -4.29
C THR A 86 5.14 13.98 -3.26
N ASN A 87 4.79 12.74 -2.92
CA ASN A 87 5.57 11.93 -1.98
C ASN A 87 6.94 11.49 -2.54
N LEU A 88 7.02 11.23 -3.85
CA LEU A 88 8.24 10.76 -4.50
C LEU A 88 9.21 11.89 -4.85
N LEU A 89 8.73 13.11 -5.11
CA LEU A 89 9.57 14.26 -5.48
C LEU A 89 10.70 14.54 -4.47
N ASN A 90 10.47 14.29 -3.18
CA ASN A 90 11.47 14.48 -2.13
C ASN A 90 12.44 13.29 -1.96
N LYS A 91 12.30 12.23 -2.76
CA LYS A 91 13.04 10.97 -2.59
C LYS A 91 13.86 10.59 -3.81
N VAL A 92 13.30 10.77 -5.00
CA VAL A 92 13.89 10.33 -6.28
C VAL A 92 14.92 11.33 -6.79
N ASP A 93 15.95 10.85 -7.48
CA ASP A 93 16.90 11.68 -8.25
C ASP A 93 16.32 12.05 -9.62
N THR A 94 15.42 11.22 -10.16
CA THR A 94 14.79 11.44 -11.46
C THR A 94 13.36 10.93 -11.45
N LEU A 95 12.44 11.76 -11.96
CA LEU A 95 11.05 11.40 -12.17
C LEU A 95 10.74 11.39 -13.66
N ILE A 96 10.36 10.23 -14.20
CA ILE A 96 9.96 10.06 -15.58
C ILE A 96 8.43 9.95 -15.63
N VAL A 97 7.78 10.85 -16.36
CA VAL A 97 6.32 10.86 -16.53
C VAL A 97 5.97 10.47 -17.96
N GLY A 98 5.12 9.45 -18.10
CA GLY A 98 4.62 8.95 -19.39
C GLY A 98 3.11 8.74 -19.41
N GLY A 99 2.60 8.19 -20.51
CA GLY A 99 1.16 7.94 -20.71
C GLY A 99 0.34 9.22 -20.93
N GLY A 100 -1.00 9.09 -20.89
CA GLY A 100 -1.92 10.21 -21.14
C GLY A 100 -1.74 11.39 -20.18
N MET A 101 -1.29 11.12 -18.94
CA MET A 101 -1.02 12.16 -17.95
C MET A 101 0.16 13.08 -18.33
N ALA A 102 1.09 12.63 -19.18
CA ALA A 102 2.21 13.45 -19.63
C ALA A 102 1.74 14.68 -20.42
N TYR A 103 0.64 14.58 -21.19
CA TYR A 103 0.12 15.71 -21.97
C TYR A 103 -0.35 16.87 -21.09
N THR A 104 -0.82 16.61 -19.86
CA THR A 104 -1.16 17.66 -18.92
C THR A 104 0.07 18.47 -18.50
N PHE A 105 1.22 17.80 -18.30
CA PHE A 105 2.48 18.47 -17.99
C PHE A 105 3.08 19.18 -19.20
N ILE A 106 2.98 18.61 -20.40
CA ILE A 106 3.49 19.23 -21.64
C ILE A 106 2.70 20.49 -22.01
N LYS A 107 1.40 20.53 -21.71
CA LYS A 107 0.52 21.67 -22.00
C LYS A 107 0.69 22.84 -21.01
N ALA A 108 1.06 22.54 -19.76
CA ALA A 108 1.18 23.52 -18.68
C ALA A 108 2.42 24.42 -18.86
#